data_AF-A0A553A3W0-F1
#
_entry.id   AF-A0A553A3W0-F1
#
_cell.length_a   1.000
_cell.length_b   1.000
_cell.length_c   1.000
_cell.angle_alpha   90.00
_cell.angle_beta   90.00
_cell.angle_gamma   90.00
#
_symmetry.space_group_name_H-M   'P 1'
#
loop_
_entity.id
_entity.type
_entity.pdbx_description
1 polymer ?
#
loop_
_entity_poly.entity_id
_entity_poly.type
_entity_poly.pdbx_seq_one_letter_code
_entity_poly.pdbx_strand_id
1 'polypeptide(L)'
;MSVTVSTVEASDPRGVIAAADQLGGHIADLDAVVDHEQQSLARVRAAWRAPGGDAAVSTGEQDIAAQLQLRARLESVRLALVTGGAQLDAIRVGLVELVTALRGMGWTVTDDGFAVAPFFPPVLKNFEPGFTVVIQRLLGLFGQVDGVTSEAIDGAVEP
;
A
#
# COMPACT_ATOMS: atom_id res chain seq x y z
N MET A 1 4.49 -9.64 15.92
CA MET A 1 3.18 -10.22 16.32
C MET A 1 2.71 -11.11 15.19
N SER A 2 2.09 -12.26 15.47
CA SER A 2 1.51 -13.10 14.41
C SER A 2 0.16 -12.51 13.96
N VAL A 3 -0.07 -12.45 12.66
CA VAL A 3 -1.35 -12.01 12.08
C VAL A 3 -2.42 -13.07 12.36
N THR A 4 -3.59 -12.65 12.84
CA THR A 4 -4.73 -13.52 13.17
C THR A 4 -5.87 -13.39 12.16
N VAL A 5 -6.79 -14.36 12.16
CA VAL A 5 -7.99 -14.35 11.30
C VAL A 5 -8.82 -13.09 11.52
N SER A 6 -9.10 -12.72 12.76
CA SER A 6 -9.85 -11.51 13.11
C SER A 6 -9.14 -10.23 12.66
N THR A 7 -7.80 -10.19 12.73
CA THR A 7 -7.00 -9.06 12.23
C THR A 7 -7.19 -8.89 10.72
N VAL A 8 -7.12 -9.98 9.95
CA VAL A 8 -7.32 -9.91 8.49
C VAL A 8 -8.78 -9.60 8.14
N GLU A 9 -9.75 -10.17 8.86
CA GLU A 9 -11.17 -9.86 8.68
C GLU A 9 -11.46 -8.37 8.91
N ALA A 10 -10.87 -7.77 9.94
CA ALA A 10 -11.02 -6.36 10.29
C ALA A 10 -10.18 -5.40 9.41
N SER A 11 -9.19 -5.91 8.68
CA SER A 11 -8.33 -5.08 7.82
C SER A 11 -9.10 -4.45 6.65
N ASP A 12 -8.66 -3.27 6.21
CA ASP A 12 -9.19 -2.55 5.05
C ASP A 12 -8.10 -2.24 3.99
N PRO A 13 -7.64 -3.25 3.22
CA PRO A 13 -6.69 -3.04 2.14
C PRO A 13 -7.21 -2.12 1.03
N ARG A 14 -8.53 -2.02 0.86
CA ARG A 14 -9.15 -1.15 -0.14
C ARG A 14 -9.04 0.32 0.25
N GLY A 15 -9.13 0.62 1.54
CA GLY A 15 -8.82 1.94 2.09
C GLY A 15 -7.39 2.38 1.77
N VAL A 16 -6.42 1.45 1.80
CA VAL A 16 -5.02 1.72 1.41
C VAL A 16 -4.91 2.08 -0.08
N ILE A 17 -5.59 1.34 -0.95
CA ILE A 17 -5.63 1.64 -2.39
C ILE A 17 -6.28 3.00 -2.64
N ALA A 18 -7.40 3.29 -1.97
CA ALA A 18 -8.08 4.58 -2.10
C ALA A 18 -7.21 5.75 -1.61
N ALA A 19 -6.45 5.57 -0.54
CA ALA A 19 -5.47 6.56 -0.08
C ALA A 19 -4.36 6.78 -1.11
N ALA A 20 -3.92 5.72 -1.80
CA ALA A 20 -2.95 5.85 -2.89
C ALA A 20 -3.53 6.62 -4.09
N ASP A 21 -4.81 6.45 -4.40
CA ASP A 21 -5.48 7.23 -5.45
C ASP A 21 -5.57 8.72 -5.07
N GLN A 22 -5.88 9.03 -3.81
CA GLN A 22 -5.85 10.41 -3.30
C GLN A 22 -4.45 11.03 -3.41
N LEU A 23 -3.41 10.27 -3.06
CA LEU A 23 -2.03 10.71 -3.23
C LEU A 23 -1.69 10.95 -4.71
N GLY A 24 -2.20 10.13 -5.63
CA GLY A 24 -2.09 10.37 -7.07
C GLY A 24 -2.69 11.71 -7.51
N GLY A 25 -3.82 12.11 -6.92
CA GLY A 25 -4.40 13.45 -7.12
C GLY A 25 -3.46 14.57 -6.68
N HIS A 26 -2.87 14.45 -5.49
CA HIS A 26 -1.92 15.45 -4.97
C HIS A 26 -0.62 15.53 -5.78
N ILE A 27 -0.15 14.41 -6.33
CA ILE A 27 1.00 14.39 -7.25
C ILE A 27 0.65 15.15 -8.54
N ALA A 28 -0.55 14.97 -9.08
CA ALA A 28 -1.00 15.70 -10.26
C ALA A 28 -1.13 17.22 -10.01
N ASP A 29 -1.61 17.61 -8.82
CA ASP A 29 -1.65 19.01 -8.40
C ASP A 29 -0.23 19.61 -8.31
N LEU A 30 0.72 18.87 -7.77
CA LEU A 30 2.13 19.27 -7.71
C LEU A 30 2.75 19.43 -9.10
N ASP A 31 2.49 18.48 -10.01
CA ASP A 31 2.95 18.55 -11.40
C ASP A 31 2.43 19.84 -12.09
N ALA A 32 1.16 20.21 -11.86
CA ALA A 32 0.61 21.45 -12.39
C ALA A 32 1.26 22.72 -11.82
N VAL A 33 1.63 22.72 -10.53
CA VAL A 33 2.37 23.82 -9.90
C VAL A 33 3.77 23.95 -10.49
N VAL A 34 4.49 22.83 -10.61
CA VAL A 34 5.85 22.79 -11.20
C VAL A 34 5.83 23.33 -12.63
N ASP A 35 4.86 22.93 -13.45
CA ASP A 35 4.71 23.42 -14.83
C ASP A 35 4.48 24.94 -14.87
N HIS A 36 3.64 25.46 -13.96
CA HIS A 36 3.39 26.90 -13.85
C HIS A 36 4.64 27.68 -13.38
N GLU A 37 5.41 27.13 -12.45
CA GLU A 37 6.67 27.72 -11.98
C GLU A 37 7.71 27.77 -13.10
N GLN A 38 7.89 26.68 -13.85
CA GLN A 38 8.80 26.64 -15.01
C GLN A 38 8.43 27.70 -16.06
N GLN A 39 7.14 27.86 -16.38
CA GLN A 39 6.68 28.89 -17.32
C GLN A 39 6.92 30.30 -16.78
N SER A 40 6.71 30.52 -15.49
CA SER A 40 6.93 31.82 -14.84
C SER A 40 8.42 32.17 -14.79
N LEU A 41 9.26 31.20 -14.47
CA LEU A 41 10.71 31.33 -14.47
C LEU A 41 11.26 31.65 -15.86
N ALA A 42 10.73 30.99 -16.91
CA ALA A 42 11.09 31.28 -18.30
C ALA A 42 10.75 32.74 -18.68
N ARG A 43 9.62 33.28 -18.22
CA ARG A 43 9.24 34.68 -18.42
C ARG A 43 10.17 35.64 -17.68
N VAL A 44 10.53 35.35 -16.43
CA VAL A 44 11.50 36.15 -15.66
C VAL A 44 12.85 36.19 -16.36
N ARG A 45 13.36 35.03 -16.78
CA ARG A 45 14.62 34.91 -17.54
C ARG A 45 14.60 35.69 -18.85
N ALA A 46 13.46 35.71 -19.55
CA ALA A 46 13.30 36.48 -20.78
C ALA A 46 13.26 38.00 -20.54
N ALA A 47 12.58 38.44 -19.46
CA ALA A 47 12.36 39.85 -19.14
C ALA A 47 13.56 40.51 -18.44
N TRP A 48 14.34 39.75 -17.66
CA TRP A 48 15.35 40.32 -16.76
C TRP A 48 16.76 39.75 -17.03
N ARG A 49 17.40 40.23 -18.10
CA ARG A 49 18.77 39.84 -18.53
C ARG A 49 19.90 40.56 -17.77
N ALA A 50 19.65 41.06 -16.56
CA ALA A 50 20.65 41.77 -15.75
C ALA A 50 21.21 40.82 -14.66
N PRO A 51 22.45 41.03 -14.15
CA PRO A 51 23.10 40.10 -13.21
C PRO A 51 22.31 39.77 -11.92
N GLY A 52 21.41 40.65 -11.47
CA GLY A 52 20.52 40.38 -10.34
C GLY A 52 19.38 39.39 -10.65
N GLY A 53 19.01 39.24 -11.93
CA GLY A 53 18.04 38.25 -12.39
C GLY A 53 18.59 36.83 -12.36
N ASP A 54 19.90 36.65 -12.54
CA ASP A 54 20.53 35.32 -12.54
C ASP A 54 20.45 34.62 -11.18
N ALA A 55 20.58 35.38 -10.08
CA ALA A 55 20.44 34.85 -8.73
C ALA A 55 19.01 34.39 -8.43
N ALA A 56 18.01 35.21 -8.79
CA ALA A 56 16.60 34.87 -8.62
C ALA A 56 16.19 33.67 -9.47
N VAL A 57 16.72 33.58 -10.70
CA VAL A 57 16.48 32.43 -11.58
C VAL A 57 17.11 31.16 -11.00
N SER A 58 18.33 31.24 -10.49
CA SER A 58 19.02 30.10 -9.86
C SER A 58 18.26 29.56 -8.64
N THR A 59 17.76 30.44 -7.76
CA THR A 59 16.90 30.02 -6.64
C THR A 59 15.63 29.32 -7.11
N GLY A 60 14.95 29.86 -8.13
CA GLY A 60 13.76 29.22 -8.69
C GLY A 60 14.04 27.82 -9.28
N GLU A 61 15.19 27.62 -9.91
CA GLU A 61 15.60 26.31 -10.41
C GLU A 61 15.86 25.31 -9.27
N GLN A 62 16.41 25.76 -8.14
CA GLN A 62 16.63 24.93 -6.96
C GLN A 62 15.30 24.52 -6.30
N ASP A 63 14.35 25.45 -6.19
CA ASP A 63 13.03 25.17 -5.62
C ASP A 63 12.26 24.14 -6.47
N ILE A 64 12.26 24.32 -7.81
CA ILE A 64 11.67 23.34 -8.74
C ILE A 64 12.35 21.98 -8.61
N ALA A 65 13.67 21.93 -8.48
CA ALA A 65 14.39 20.66 -8.29
C ALA A 65 13.97 19.95 -6.99
N ALA A 66 13.78 20.70 -5.90
CA ALA A 66 13.29 20.15 -4.63
C ALA A 66 11.85 19.62 -4.75
N GLN A 67 10.97 20.32 -5.47
CA GLN A 67 9.61 19.87 -5.74
C GLN A 67 9.58 18.58 -6.56
N LEU A 68 10.42 18.47 -7.60
CA LEU A 68 10.53 17.25 -8.41
C LEU A 68 11.05 16.06 -7.59
N GLN A 69 11.97 16.30 -6.65
CA GLN A 69 12.45 15.26 -5.73
C GLN A 69 11.33 14.80 -4.79
N LEU A 70 10.55 15.73 -4.23
CA LEU A 70 9.38 15.39 -3.42
C LEU A 70 8.36 14.57 -4.22
N ARG A 71 8.05 15.02 -5.44
CA ARG A 71 7.14 14.31 -6.35
C ARG A 71 7.56 12.86 -6.60
N ALA A 72 8.85 12.63 -6.84
CA ALA A 72 9.39 11.28 -7.03
C ALA A 72 9.22 10.40 -5.78
N ARG A 73 9.43 10.95 -4.58
CA ARG A 73 9.21 10.24 -3.31
C ARG A 73 7.74 9.89 -3.10
N LEU A 74 6.85 10.85 -3.33
CA LEU A 74 5.40 10.62 -3.23
C LEU A 74 4.92 9.54 -4.22
N GLU A 75 5.45 9.53 -5.44
CA GLU A 75 5.13 8.49 -6.42
C GLU A 75 5.61 7.10 -5.99
N SER A 76 6.78 7.01 -5.36
CA SER A 76 7.28 5.76 -4.78
C SER A 76 6.36 5.25 -3.67
N VAL A 77 5.93 6.13 -2.75
CA VAL A 77 4.95 5.79 -1.70
C VAL A 77 3.64 5.32 -2.32
N ARG A 78 3.13 6.05 -3.33
CA ARG A 78 1.89 5.69 -4.03
C ARG A 78 1.96 4.29 -4.63
N LEU A 79 3.04 3.96 -5.33
CA LEU A 79 3.23 2.65 -5.95
C LEU A 79 3.30 1.52 -4.91
N ALA A 80 3.98 1.77 -3.79
CA ALA A 80 4.03 0.82 -2.67
C ALA A 80 2.63 0.56 -2.10
N LEU A 81 1.84 1.62 -1.85
CA LEU A 81 0.48 1.52 -1.34
C LEU A 81 -0.47 0.78 -2.31
N VAL A 82 -0.44 1.09 -3.60
CA VAL A 82 -1.28 0.40 -4.61
C VAL A 82 -0.92 -1.07 -4.69
N THR A 83 0.38 -1.38 -4.78
CA THR A 83 0.86 -2.76 -4.97
C THR A 83 0.62 -3.61 -3.73
N GLY A 84 0.97 -3.08 -2.56
CA GLY A 84 0.75 -3.73 -1.26
C GLY A 84 -0.73 -3.90 -0.96
N GLY A 85 -1.52 -2.84 -1.12
CA GLY A 85 -2.97 -2.86 -0.91
C GLY A 85 -3.70 -3.90 -1.77
N ALA A 86 -3.34 -4.01 -3.06
CA ALA A 86 -3.93 -5.01 -3.96
C ALA A 86 -3.59 -6.45 -3.54
N GLN A 87 -2.34 -6.71 -3.13
CA GLN A 87 -1.93 -8.03 -2.64
C GLN A 87 -2.62 -8.39 -1.32
N LEU A 88 -2.71 -7.43 -0.39
CA LEU A 88 -3.41 -7.60 0.88
C LEU A 88 -4.91 -7.86 0.66
N ASP A 89 -5.58 -7.14 -0.27
CA ASP A 89 -7.00 -7.37 -0.58
C ASP A 89 -7.21 -8.79 -1.13
N ALA A 90 -6.37 -9.24 -2.06
CA ALA A 90 -6.46 -10.58 -2.63
C ALA A 90 -6.30 -11.68 -1.57
N ILE A 91 -5.30 -11.55 -0.69
CA ILE A 91 -5.07 -12.51 0.41
C ILE A 91 -6.24 -12.48 1.39
N ARG A 92 -6.71 -11.28 1.76
CA ARG A 92 -7.86 -11.10 2.65
C ARG A 92 -9.11 -11.77 2.10
N VAL A 93 -9.47 -11.51 0.85
CA VAL A 93 -10.64 -12.11 0.19
C VAL A 93 -10.54 -13.63 0.22
N GLY A 94 -9.40 -14.19 -0.22
CA GLY A 94 -9.20 -15.64 -0.23
C GLY A 94 -9.30 -16.28 1.16
N LEU A 95 -8.73 -15.63 2.19
CA LEU A 95 -8.83 -16.11 3.57
C LEU A 95 -10.28 -16.05 4.08
N VAL A 96 -10.94 -14.90 3.94
CA VAL A 96 -12.29 -14.68 4.44
C VAL A 96 -13.29 -15.62 3.76
N GLU A 97 -13.17 -15.82 2.46
CA GLU A 97 -14.01 -16.78 1.71
C GLU A 97 -13.80 -18.22 2.21
N LEU A 98 -12.53 -18.65 2.37
CA LEU A 98 -12.22 -19.98 2.89
C LEU A 98 -12.78 -20.18 4.31
N VAL A 99 -12.53 -19.24 5.20
CA VAL A 99 -13.00 -19.30 6.59
C VAL A 99 -14.53 -19.30 6.65
N THR A 100 -15.18 -18.47 5.85
CA THR A 100 -16.64 -18.42 5.74
C THR A 100 -17.20 -19.75 5.22
N ALA A 101 -16.60 -20.33 4.19
CA ALA A 101 -17.01 -21.62 3.65
C ALA A 101 -16.85 -22.75 4.69
N LEU A 102 -15.72 -22.80 5.38
CA LEU A 102 -15.46 -23.77 6.46
C LEU A 102 -16.50 -23.64 7.57
N ARG A 103 -16.73 -22.42 8.07
CA ARG A 103 -17.77 -22.15 9.09
C ARG A 103 -19.16 -22.57 8.61
N GLY A 104 -19.49 -22.33 7.34
CA GLY A 104 -20.75 -22.77 6.72
C GLY A 104 -20.90 -24.30 6.64
N MET A 105 -19.79 -25.04 6.55
CA MET A 105 -19.76 -26.51 6.62
C MET A 105 -19.71 -27.05 8.06
N GLY A 106 -19.82 -26.19 9.07
CA GLY A 106 -19.79 -26.57 10.48
C GLY A 106 -18.39 -26.74 11.08
N TRP A 107 -17.35 -26.32 10.35
CA TRP A 107 -15.99 -26.28 10.90
C TRP A 107 -15.81 -25.09 11.84
N THR A 108 -15.01 -25.27 12.87
CA THR A 108 -14.55 -24.16 13.72
C THR A 108 -13.17 -23.72 13.26
N VAL A 109 -13.01 -22.43 12.96
CA VAL A 109 -11.69 -21.84 12.67
C VAL A 109 -11.32 -20.93 13.83
N THR A 110 -10.20 -21.21 14.49
CA THR A 110 -9.68 -20.39 15.59
C THR A 110 -9.00 -19.12 15.04
N ASP A 111 -8.78 -18.15 15.93
CA ASP A 111 -8.15 -16.88 15.53
C ASP A 111 -6.70 -17.07 15.06
N ASP A 112 -5.98 -18.03 15.63
CA ASP A 112 -4.63 -18.44 15.21
C ASP A 112 -4.61 -19.29 13.92
N GLY A 113 -5.77 -19.49 13.29
CA GLY A 113 -5.88 -20.17 12.00
C GLY A 113 -5.93 -21.69 12.06
N PHE A 114 -6.28 -22.29 13.20
CA PHE A 114 -6.50 -23.74 13.28
C PHE A 114 -7.91 -24.09 12.82
N ALA A 115 -8.01 -25.04 11.89
CA ALA A 115 -9.28 -25.58 11.42
C ALA A 115 -9.62 -26.87 12.19
N VAL A 116 -10.77 -26.88 12.85
CA VAL A 116 -11.28 -27.99 13.64
C VAL A 116 -12.56 -28.52 12.98
N ALA A 117 -12.54 -29.79 12.62
CA ALA A 117 -13.64 -30.44 11.93
C ALA A 117 -14.83 -30.66 12.86
N PRO A 118 -16.07 -30.64 12.35
CA PRO A 118 -17.23 -31.06 13.11
C PRO A 118 -17.13 -32.54 13.49
N PHE A 119 -17.82 -32.92 14.57
CA PHE A 119 -17.77 -34.29 15.11
C PHE A 119 -18.20 -35.36 14.10
N PHE A 120 -19.13 -35.04 13.19
CA PHE A 120 -19.63 -35.96 12.18
C PHE A 120 -19.71 -35.29 10.80
N PRO A 121 -19.31 -35.98 9.71
CA PRO A 121 -18.74 -37.33 9.67
C PRO A 121 -17.25 -37.40 10.06
N PRO A 122 -16.77 -38.50 10.72
CA PRO A 122 -15.40 -38.59 11.24
C PRO A 122 -14.28 -38.44 10.19
N VAL A 123 -14.58 -38.72 8.91
CA VAL A 123 -13.62 -38.58 7.80
C VAL A 123 -13.13 -37.14 7.64
N LEU A 124 -13.91 -36.13 8.06
CA LEU A 124 -13.52 -34.72 7.97
C LEU A 124 -12.29 -34.40 8.82
N LYS A 125 -12.06 -35.13 9.91
CA LYS A 125 -10.92 -34.93 10.80
C LYS A 125 -9.57 -35.09 10.08
N ASN A 126 -9.52 -35.91 9.04
CA ASN A 126 -8.33 -36.11 8.23
C ASN A 126 -7.94 -34.85 7.42
N PHE A 127 -8.86 -33.89 7.25
CA PHE A 127 -8.62 -32.66 6.50
C PHE A 127 -8.22 -31.47 7.39
N GLU A 128 -8.33 -31.58 8.72
CA GLU A 128 -7.92 -30.53 9.68
C GLU A 128 -6.50 -30.02 9.42
N PRO A 129 -5.47 -30.88 9.22
CA PRO A 129 -4.11 -30.40 8.99
C PRO A 129 -4.00 -29.61 7.67
N GLY A 130 -4.69 -30.05 6.63
CA GLY A 130 -4.67 -29.40 5.32
C GLY A 130 -5.24 -27.99 5.37
N PHE A 131 -6.44 -27.84 5.93
CA PHE A 131 -7.05 -26.52 6.08
C PHE A 131 -6.26 -25.61 7.01
N THR A 132 -5.75 -26.14 8.13
CA THR A 132 -4.89 -25.38 9.06
C THR A 132 -3.66 -24.82 8.35
N VAL A 133 -2.95 -25.65 7.58
CA VAL A 133 -1.74 -25.21 6.85
C VAL A 133 -2.08 -24.12 5.84
N VAL A 134 -3.18 -24.25 5.10
CA VAL A 134 -3.58 -23.23 4.11
C VAL A 134 -3.92 -21.91 4.79
N ILE A 135 -4.70 -21.93 5.87
CA ILE A 135 -5.09 -20.73 6.62
C ILE A 135 -3.85 -20.04 7.21
N GLN A 136 -2.99 -20.80 7.90
CA GLN A 136 -1.75 -20.25 8.48
C GLN A 136 -0.81 -19.70 7.41
N ARG A 137 -0.76 -20.33 6.23
CA ARG A 137 0.01 -19.81 5.11
C ARG A 137 -0.52 -18.46 4.62
N LEU A 138 -1.85 -18.32 4.49
CA LEU A 138 -2.46 -17.06 4.10
C LEU A 138 -2.21 -15.95 5.14
N LEU A 139 -2.33 -16.27 6.44
CA LEU A 139 -2.01 -15.33 7.53
C LEU A 139 -0.55 -14.89 7.49
N GLY A 140 0.37 -15.83 7.28
CA GLY A 140 1.81 -15.53 7.16
C GLY A 140 2.13 -14.67 5.94
N LEU A 141 1.50 -14.96 4.79
CA LEU A 141 1.65 -14.15 3.58
C LEU A 141 1.10 -12.73 3.78
N PHE A 142 -0.04 -12.58 4.45
CA PHE A 142 -0.61 -11.27 4.76
C PHE A 142 0.38 -10.43 5.57
N GLY A 143 0.93 -10.98 6.66
CA GLY A 143 1.91 -10.28 7.48
C GLY A 143 3.22 -9.97 6.75
N GLN A 144 3.65 -10.83 5.83
CA GLN A 144 4.83 -10.59 5.01
C GLN A 144 4.62 -9.42 4.03
N VAL A 145 3.48 -9.41 3.32
CA VAL A 145 3.16 -8.33 2.38
C VAL A 145 2.99 -7.01 3.12
N ASP A 146 2.33 -7.02 4.27
CA ASP A 146 2.18 -5.84 5.14
C ASP A 146 3.54 -5.27 5.54
N GLY A 147 4.45 -6.13 6.04
CA GLY A 147 5.82 -5.73 6.39
C GLY A 147 6.61 -5.16 5.22
N VAL A 148 6.62 -5.83 4.06
CA VAL A 148 7.30 -5.36 2.85
C VAL A 148 6.73 -4.02 2.36
N THR A 149 5.40 -3.84 2.46
CA THR A 149 4.74 -2.59 2.09
C THR A 149 5.16 -1.46 3.02
N SER A 150 5.21 -1.72 4.33
CA SER A 150 5.71 -0.74 5.32
C SER A 150 7.15 -0.35 5.03
N GLU A 151 8.04 -1.32 4.81
CA GLU A 151 9.46 -1.05 4.50
C GLU A 151 9.62 -0.22 3.20
N ALA A 152 8.81 -0.50 2.19
CA ALA A 152 8.82 0.27 0.93
C ALA A 152 8.34 1.71 1.12
N ILE A 153 7.37 1.94 2.00
CA ILE A 153 6.90 3.29 2.35
C ILE A 153 7.98 4.03 3.17
N ASP A 154 8.53 3.40 4.20
CA ASP A 154 9.56 4.00 5.05
C ASP A 154 10.79 4.40 4.23
N GLY A 155 11.27 3.51 3.36
CA GLY A 155 12.40 3.80 2.46
C GLY A 155 12.13 4.90 1.43
N ALA A 156 10.87 5.20 1.13
CA ALA A 156 10.50 6.31 0.25
C ALA A 156 10.38 7.66 0.98
N VAL A 157 10.19 7.64 2.30
CA VAL A 157 10.04 8.82 3.15
C VAL A 157 11.38 9.26 3.75
N GLU A 158 12.34 8.35 3.93
CA GLU A 158 13.68 8.68 4.42
C GLU A 158 14.48 9.59 3.46
N PRO A 159 15.20 10.60 3.98
CA PRO A 159 15.86 11.65 3.19
C PRO A 159 17.13 11.22 2.45
#